data_AF-A0A843IIW9-F1
#
_entry.id   AF-A0A843IIW9-F1
#
_cell.length_a   1.000
_cell.length_b   1.000
_cell.length_c   1.000
_cell.angle_alpha   90.00
_cell.angle_beta   90.00
_cell.angle_gamma   90.00
#
_symmetry.space_group_name_H-M   'P 1'
#
loop_
_entity.id
_entity.type
_entity.pdbx_description
1 polymer ?
#
loop_
_entity_poly.entity_id
_entity_poly.type
_entity_poly.pdbx_seq_one_letter_code
_entity_poly.pdbx_strand_id
1 'polypeptide(L)'
;MSISTNHVKFSLLLFILSVLFISVVSASDINTTDNSIGLDEEDSSVSIDNSDKLSDDEIVITKQSPSIFINSSEVVTGESIEISLKNSNNESLANKNLTAIVNNNAHSLLTDDNGAAILKVDLPSKSYVLQVLFLGDDDYDEVNQTFDIDVLKIDTEITPKDTTVVYGNNFYSILNDMYGNKLDGEKITFKINGKTYTDTTNSKGSAGFEIKLLSGKYSLKISYAGDEYYKAVSKTITVTVLASTSVVIGNSILLTNGYLRIYLKSNEHSAIANKKVTVTIKGKTYTKKTNSEGIVVFKPYAGNGKLSVTVKFGGDGKSGDSSASKQVTGIKGDPKSPLKSKIPLRNGVPDVDYMTGSYVMADGDMSYTLTKAQYTKVIKRDSRCLYLNKKLSKFTFFKSKAEPKLNHIIKREKWNVIERAINTKIVKKNKNGYWPKEVTVSLNGKSYTYPEVRDVQNTGYTCGPTSCSMCSQALRNYYCEKYITSKGDTTPADGSSTKGLKKALEKCHFKCSIYYKSSFSKALKKLKKGGCALVFHTWGHYVSILDISKDGKKVLVGNPSGDYDHGSHGIPTKWLTVKYMKSCFNNYDTSGLIVKLKYSLSKSTKNKVNNFYSSMGTNWARQNVNERIPQI
;
A
#
# COMPACT_ATOMS: atom_id res chain seq x y z
N MET A 1 -54.45 11.99 21.56
CA MET A 1 -55.21 10.90 20.90
C MET A 1 -54.46 9.61 21.20
N SER A 2 -54.75 9.01 22.36
CA SER A 2 -55.77 7.95 22.59
C SER A 2 -55.21 6.58 22.18
N ILE A 3 -54.65 5.83 23.13
CA ILE A 3 -55.31 4.74 23.89
C ILE A 3 -55.77 3.60 22.97
N SER A 4 -55.21 2.41 23.17
CA SER A 4 -55.98 1.17 23.32
C SER A 4 -55.08 0.04 23.84
N THR A 5 -55.23 -0.23 25.13
CA THR A 5 -55.00 -1.51 25.81
C THR A 5 -55.78 -2.66 25.15
N ASN A 6 -55.33 -3.90 25.29
CA ASN A 6 -56.22 -5.01 25.65
C ASN A 6 -55.46 -6.24 26.18
N HIS A 7 -55.82 -6.59 27.42
CA HIS A 7 -55.64 -7.88 28.07
C HIS A 7 -56.52 -8.95 27.39
N VAL A 8 -56.05 -10.20 27.24
CA VAL A 8 -56.90 -11.40 27.39
C VAL A 8 -56.09 -12.61 27.90
N LYS A 9 -56.43 -12.98 29.14
CA LYS A 9 -56.55 -14.29 29.81
C LYS A 9 -55.90 -15.57 29.24
N PHE A 10 -55.21 -16.24 30.16
CA PHE A 10 -54.98 -17.68 30.31
C PHE A 10 -56.21 -18.54 29.94
N SER A 11 -55.98 -19.63 29.20
CA SER A 11 -56.80 -20.85 29.27
C SER A 11 -55.91 -22.07 29.02
N LEU A 12 -55.95 -22.97 29.99
CA LEU A 12 -55.34 -24.29 30.05
C LEU A 12 -56.15 -25.23 29.15
N LEU A 13 -55.53 -25.88 28.16
CA LEU A 13 -56.19 -26.95 27.41
C LEU A 13 -55.28 -28.19 27.37
N LEU A 14 -55.69 -29.17 28.15
CA LEU A 14 -55.19 -30.54 28.21
C LEU A 14 -55.52 -31.23 26.87
N PHE A 15 -54.52 -31.71 26.14
CA PHE A 15 -54.72 -32.60 24.99
C PHE A 15 -54.14 -33.97 25.30
N ILE A 16 -55.03 -34.95 25.43
CA ILE A 16 -54.72 -36.38 25.50
C ILE A 16 -54.38 -36.84 24.09
N LEU A 17 -53.22 -37.46 23.88
CA LEU A 17 -52.88 -38.14 22.63
C LEU A 17 -52.60 -39.62 22.93
N SER A 18 -53.52 -40.47 22.47
CA SER A 18 -53.38 -41.92 22.43
C SER A 18 -52.66 -42.34 21.14
N VAL A 19 -51.70 -43.28 21.26
CA VAL A 19 -51.06 -43.93 20.10
C VAL A 19 -51.24 -45.44 20.26
N LEU A 20 -52.05 -46.02 19.38
CA LEU A 20 -52.13 -47.47 19.13
C LEU A 20 -50.96 -47.88 18.22
N PHE A 21 -50.28 -48.98 18.56
CA PHE A 21 -49.48 -49.74 17.61
C PHE A 21 -50.16 -51.09 17.35
N ILE A 22 -50.46 -51.36 16.07
CA ILE A 22 -50.84 -52.67 15.54
C ILE A 22 -49.57 -53.29 14.96
N SER A 23 -49.18 -54.46 15.45
CA SER A 23 -48.17 -55.32 14.82
C SER A 23 -48.87 -56.41 14.00
N VAL A 24 -48.45 -56.50 12.73
CA VAL A 24 -48.83 -57.54 11.77
C VAL A 24 -47.90 -58.74 12.00
N VAL A 25 -48.46 -59.93 12.21
CA VAL A 25 -47.73 -61.21 12.09
C VAL A 25 -48.35 -62.00 10.93
N SER A 26 -47.52 -62.29 9.93
CA SER A 26 -47.83 -63.20 8.82
C SER A 26 -47.60 -64.64 9.27
N ALA A 27 -48.65 -65.47 9.15
CA ALA A 27 -48.56 -66.92 9.25
C ALA A 27 -48.00 -67.52 7.94
N SER A 28 -47.24 -68.61 8.07
CA SER A 28 -47.06 -69.59 7.00
C SER A 28 -47.01 -70.99 7.61
N ASP A 29 -47.92 -71.83 7.13
CA ASP A 29 -48.26 -73.17 7.58
C ASP A 29 -47.27 -74.28 7.17
N ILE A 30 -47.19 -75.28 8.04
CA ILE A 30 -47.23 -76.75 7.82
C ILE A 30 -46.12 -77.40 6.96
N ASN A 31 -45.39 -78.35 7.59
CA ASN A 31 -45.40 -79.74 7.07
C ASN A 31 -45.10 -80.79 8.15
N THR A 32 -46.03 -81.73 8.29
CA THR A 32 -45.97 -82.97 9.06
C THR A 32 -45.30 -84.08 8.27
N THR A 33 -44.55 -84.97 8.95
CA THR A 33 -44.46 -86.39 8.56
C THR A 33 -44.33 -87.29 9.79
N ASP A 34 -45.24 -88.26 9.85
CA ASP A 34 -45.30 -89.46 10.67
C ASP A 34 -44.00 -90.28 10.71
N ASN A 35 -43.72 -90.93 11.84
CA ASN A 35 -43.85 -92.39 11.94
C ASN A 35 -43.61 -92.92 13.36
N SER A 36 -44.48 -93.85 13.73
CA SER A 36 -44.65 -94.55 15.00
C SER A 36 -43.79 -95.81 15.17
N ILE A 37 -43.87 -96.39 16.38
CA ILE A 37 -43.58 -97.79 16.81
C ILE A 37 -42.16 -97.97 17.42
N GLY A 38 -41.96 -98.54 18.62
CA GLY A 38 -42.89 -99.14 19.58
C GLY A 38 -42.14 -99.91 20.69
N LEU A 39 -42.94 -100.56 21.57
CA LEU A 39 -42.65 -101.68 22.49
C LEU A 39 -41.91 -101.31 23.79
N ASP A 40 -42.57 -101.38 24.96
CA ASP A 40 -42.94 -102.57 25.78
C ASP A 40 -41.67 -103.31 26.24
N GLU A 41 -41.42 -103.69 27.50
CA GLU A 41 -42.26 -104.00 28.65
C GLU A 41 -41.33 -104.10 29.89
N GLU A 42 -41.86 -103.81 31.09
CA GLU A 42 -41.70 -104.54 32.38
C GLU A 42 -40.31 -105.00 32.89
N ASP A 43 -39.98 -105.05 34.18
CA ASP A 43 -40.63 -104.75 35.47
C ASP A 43 -39.52 -104.88 36.53
N SER A 44 -39.52 -104.00 37.52
CA SER A 44 -39.05 -104.36 38.86
C SER A 44 -39.58 -103.32 39.84
N SER A 45 -40.83 -103.51 40.23
CA SER A 45 -41.41 -102.99 41.45
C SER A 45 -40.55 -103.26 42.69
N VAL A 46 -40.58 -102.36 43.69
CA VAL A 46 -40.98 -102.67 45.08
C VAL A 46 -41.01 -101.40 45.96
N SER A 47 -42.19 -101.25 46.59
CA SER A 47 -42.58 -100.54 47.82
C SER A 47 -42.46 -99.01 47.92
N ILE A 48 -43.64 -98.43 47.74
CA ILE A 48 -44.16 -97.16 48.28
C ILE A 48 -44.21 -97.23 49.81
N ASP A 49 -43.80 -96.14 50.48
CA ASP A 49 -44.43 -95.74 51.75
C ASP A 49 -44.79 -94.26 51.71
N ASN A 50 -45.89 -93.96 52.39
CA ASN A 50 -46.81 -92.86 52.13
C ASN A 50 -46.33 -91.47 52.55
N SER A 51 -47.02 -90.51 51.93
CA SER A 51 -47.33 -89.16 52.42
C SER A 51 -46.16 -88.20 52.61
N ASP A 52 -46.06 -87.22 51.72
CA ASP A 52 -46.56 -85.91 52.12
C ASP A 52 -46.94 -85.03 50.92
N LYS A 53 -48.01 -84.29 51.16
CA LYS A 53 -48.70 -83.28 50.35
C LYS A 53 -47.88 -82.61 49.23
N LEU A 54 -48.48 -82.59 48.04
CA LEU A 54 -48.43 -81.42 47.17
C LEU A 54 -48.85 -80.17 47.97
N SER A 55 -47.89 -79.31 48.29
CA SER A 55 -48.19 -77.88 48.40
C SER A 55 -48.14 -77.31 46.99
N ASP A 56 -49.27 -76.76 46.54
CA ASP A 56 -49.26 -75.61 45.65
C ASP A 56 -48.56 -74.47 46.42
N ASP A 57 -47.23 -74.51 46.50
CA ASP A 57 -46.47 -73.30 46.75
C ASP A 57 -46.44 -72.58 45.41
N GLU A 58 -47.38 -71.65 45.25
CA GLU A 58 -47.29 -70.56 44.30
C GLU A 58 -45.91 -69.92 44.51
N ILE A 59 -44.93 -70.27 43.67
CA ILE A 59 -43.62 -69.61 43.67
C ILE A 59 -43.92 -68.18 43.25
N VAL A 60 -44.08 -67.30 44.23
CA VAL A 60 -44.11 -65.86 44.01
C VAL A 60 -42.70 -65.49 43.56
N ILE A 61 -42.47 -65.52 42.24
CA ILE A 61 -41.29 -64.89 41.65
C ILE A 61 -41.48 -63.40 41.84
N THR A 62 -40.97 -62.86 42.96
CA THR A 62 -40.91 -61.42 43.16
C THR A 62 -39.82 -60.88 42.24
N LYS A 63 -40.23 -60.06 41.26
CA LYS A 63 -39.30 -59.31 40.42
C LYS A 63 -38.34 -58.51 41.28
N GLN A 64 -37.09 -58.39 40.83
CA GLN A 64 -36.10 -57.54 41.48
C GLN A 64 -36.30 -56.10 41.02
N SER A 65 -36.17 -55.13 41.94
CA SER A 65 -36.26 -53.71 41.59
C SER A 65 -34.90 -53.16 41.14
N PRO A 66 -34.70 -52.83 39.85
CA PRO A 66 -33.43 -52.33 39.35
C PRO A 66 -33.23 -50.83 39.66
N SER A 67 -32.01 -50.33 39.48
CA SER A 67 -31.64 -48.92 39.62
C SER A 67 -30.81 -48.44 38.44
N ILE A 68 -31.00 -47.18 38.04
CA ILE A 68 -30.27 -46.56 36.93
C ILE A 68 -29.21 -45.60 37.48
N PHE A 69 -28.04 -45.61 36.86
CA PHE A 69 -26.94 -44.70 37.17
C PHE A 69 -26.43 -44.04 35.90
N ILE A 70 -25.90 -42.82 36.04
CA ILE A 70 -25.12 -42.17 35.00
C ILE A 70 -23.69 -41.95 35.50
N ASN A 71 -22.73 -42.05 34.60
CA ASN A 71 -21.32 -41.86 34.93
C ASN A 71 -20.94 -40.40 35.27
N SER A 72 -21.67 -39.43 34.72
CA SER A 72 -21.42 -38.00 34.93
C SER A 72 -22.71 -37.19 34.72
N SER A 73 -22.91 -36.16 35.55
CA SER A 73 -23.93 -35.13 35.33
C SER A 73 -23.46 -34.00 34.41
N GLU A 74 -22.20 -34.00 33.96
CA GLU A 74 -21.66 -33.04 32.99
C GLU A 74 -21.17 -33.78 31.73
N VAL A 75 -21.49 -33.25 30.55
CA VAL A 75 -21.05 -33.83 29.26
C VAL A 75 -20.75 -32.72 28.26
N VAL A 76 -19.64 -32.79 27.52
CA VAL A 76 -19.38 -31.85 26.43
C VAL A 76 -20.26 -32.22 25.24
N THR A 77 -20.87 -31.23 24.58
CA THR A 77 -21.68 -31.48 23.38
C THR A 77 -20.86 -32.23 22.32
N GLY A 78 -21.42 -33.31 21.78
CA GLY A 78 -20.71 -34.27 20.91
C GLY A 78 -20.19 -35.52 21.62
N GLU A 79 -20.02 -35.48 22.95
CA GLU A 79 -19.58 -36.61 23.78
C GLU A 79 -20.77 -37.46 24.24
N SER A 80 -20.51 -38.48 25.05
CA SER A 80 -21.53 -39.45 25.47
C SER A 80 -21.60 -39.61 26.98
N ILE A 81 -22.82 -39.84 27.46
CA ILE A 81 -23.11 -40.27 28.83
C ILE A 81 -23.26 -41.78 28.83
N GLU A 82 -22.62 -42.44 29.78
CA GLU A 82 -22.80 -43.87 30.03
C GLU A 82 -23.88 -44.06 31.09
N ILE A 83 -24.86 -44.90 30.77
CA ILE A 83 -26.01 -45.23 31.59
C ILE A 83 -25.89 -46.70 32.00
N SER A 84 -25.84 -46.97 33.30
CA SER A 84 -25.76 -48.34 33.83
C SER A 84 -27.08 -48.75 34.47
N LEU A 85 -27.55 -49.96 34.16
CA LEU A 85 -28.70 -50.59 34.83
C LEU A 85 -28.20 -51.70 35.75
N LYS A 86 -28.59 -51.67 37.03
CA LYS A 86 -28.15 -52.66 38.03
C LYS A 86 -29.31 -53.22 38.84
N ASN A 87 -29.19 -54.47 39.29
CA ASN A 87 -30.15 -55.08 40.23
C ASN A 87 -29.91 -54.61 41.68
N SER A 88 -30.74 -55.09 42.60
CA SER A 88 -30.64 -54.80 44.04
C SER A 88 -29.34 -55.29 44.70
N ASN A 89 -28.64 -56.23 44.07
CA ASN A 89 -27.32 -56.73 44.51
C ASN A 89 -26.15 -55.94 43.89
N ASN A 90 -26.44 -54.84 43.17
CA ASN A 90 -25.48 -53.99 42.47
C ASN A 90 -24.74 -54.70 41.31
N GLU A 91 -25.33 -55.76 40.77
CA GLU A 91 -24.86 -56.47 39.58
C GLU A 91 -25.44 -55.82 38.32
N SER A 92 -24.61 -55.70 37.28
CA SER A 92 -24.97 -55.08 36.00
C SER A 92 -25.94 -55.94 35.18
N LEU A 93 -26.94 -55.29 34.56
CA LEU A 93 -27.97 -55.94 33.75
C LEU A 93 -27.70 -55.76 32.25
N ALA A 94 -27.19 -56.80 31.60
CA ALA A 94 -26.86 -56.83 30.18
C ALA A 94 -28.09 -57.07 29.27
N ASN A 95 -28.00 -56.62 28.01
CA ASN A 95 -28.98 -56.83 26.94
C ASN A 95 -30.41 -56.36 27.28
N LYS A 96 -30.54 -55.29 28.08
CA LYS A 96 -31.82 -54.66 28.45
C LYS A 96 -32.07 -53.41 27.62
N ASN A 97 -33.30 -53.26 27.13
CA ASN A 97 -33.73 -52.08 26.36
C ASN A 97 -34.07 -50.92 27.30
N LEU A 98 -33.38 -49.80 27.14
CA LEU A 98 -33.64 -48.54 27.83
C LEU A 98 -34.18 -47.51 26.85
N THR A 99 -35.07 -46.64 27.32
CA THR A 99 -35.47 -45.43 26.61
C THR A 99 -34.94 -44.21 27.34
N ALA A 100 -34.00 -43.49 26.73
CA ALA A 100 -33.48 -42.23 27.23
C ALA A 100 -34.19 -41.06 26.53
N ILE A 101 -34.83 -40.17 27.29
CA ILE A 101 -35.51 -38.98 26.80
C ILE A 101 -34.74 -37.75 27.26
N VAL A 102 -34.21 -36.98 26.31
CA VAL A 102 -33.53 -35.71 26.57
C VAL A 102 -33.98 -34.68 25.55
N ASN A 103 -34.30 -33.46 26.00
CA ASN A 103 -34.83 -32.39 25.14
C ASN A 103 -36.05 -32.82 24.29
N ASN A 104 -36.96 -33.63 24.87
CA ASN A 104 -38.14 -34.23 24.24
C ASN A 104 -37.86 -35.20 23.08
N ASN A 105 -36.60 -35.64 22.91
CA ASN A 105 -36.23 -36.67 21.95
C ASN A 105 -35.98 -37.99 22.68
N ALA A 106 -36.64 -39.06 22.23
CA ALA A 106 -36.46 -40.40 22.77
C ALA A 106 -35.39 -41.18 21.99
N HIS A 107 -34.48 -41.81 22.72
CA HIS A 107 -33.39 -42.65 22.22
C HIS A 107 -33.56 -44.07 22.77
N SER A 108 -33.66 -45.05 21.88
CA SER A 108 -33.64 -46.47 22.26
C SER A 108 -32.19 -46.91 22.43
N LEU A 109 -31.84 -47.39 23.62
CA LEU A 109 -30.50 -47.85 23.97
C LEU A 109 -30.56 -49.31 24.43
N LEU A 110 -29.50 -50.07 24.21
CA LEU A 110 -29.35 -51.44 24.67
C LEU A 110 -28.15 -51.51 25.60
N THR A 111 -28.30 -52.11 26.78
CA THR A 111 -27.15 -52.34 27.67
C THR A 111 -26.24 -53.44 27.10
N ASP A 112 -24.94 -53.21 27.13
CA ASP A 112 -23.92 -54.17 26.70
C ASP A 112 -23.71 -55.30 27.72
N ASP A 113 -22.73 -56.16 27.47
CA ASP A 113 -22.40 -57.30 28.36
C ASP A 113 -21.96 -56.86 29.78
N ASN A 114 -21.61 -55.58 29.98
CA ASN A 114 -21.28 -55.00 31.28
C ASN A 114 -22.45 -54.21 31.90
N GLY A 115 -23.64 -54.27 31.29
CA GLY A 115 -24.84 -53.56 31.71
C GLY A 115 -24.80 -52.04 31.47
N ALA A 116 -23.95 -51.57 30.55
CA ALA A 116 -23.78 -50.17 30.20
C ALA A 116 -24.40 -49.82 28.83
N ALA A 117 -25.03 -48.66 28.73
CA ALA A 117 -25.63 -48.12 27.52
C ALA A 117 -25.11 -46.71 27.24
N ILE A 118 -24.84 -46.36 25.97
CA ILE A 118 -24.20 -45.10 25.60
C ILE A 118 -25.21 -44.15 24.95
N LEU A 119 -25.41 -42.98 25.57
CA LEU A 119 -26.19 -41.88 25.02
C LEU A 119 -25.26 -40.79 24.47
N LYS A 120 -25.21 -40.60 23.15
CA LYS A 120 -24.51 -39.46 22.54
C LYS A 120 -25.33 -38.18 22.71
N VAL A 121 -24.70 -37.11 23.20
CA VAL A 121 -25.36 -35.84 23.53
C VAL A 121 -24.89 -34.73 22.59
N ASP A 122 -25.59 -34.56 21.46
CA ASP A 122 -25.34 -33.51 20.46
C ASP A 122 -26.32 -32.32 20.66
N LEU A 123 -26.26 -31.65 21.82
CA LEU A 123 -27.20 -30.60 22.20
C LEU A 123 -26.50 -29.25 22.50
N PRO A 124 -27.16 -28.09 22.30
CA PRO A 124 -26.62 -26.80 22.72
C PRO A 124 -26.34 -26.75 24.22
N SER A 125 -25.34 -25.96 24.63
CA SER A 125 -24.96 -25.88 26.04
C SER A 125 -26.05 -25.24 26.91
N LYS A 126 -26.60 -26.04 27.83
CA LYS A 126 -27.50 -25.68 28.93
C LYS A 126 -27.75 -26.91 29.81
N SER A 127 -28.48 -26.73 30.90
CA SER A 127 -29.01 -27.85 31.70
C SER A 127 -30.21 -28.50 31.02
N TYR A 128 -30.25 -29.83 31.06
CA TYR A 128 -31.35 -30.66 30.57
C TYR A 128 -31.75 -31.66 31.65
N VAL A 129 -33.02 -32.07 31.60
CA VAL A 129 -33.48 -33.25 32.31
C VAL A 129 -33.33 -34.44 31.37
N LEU A 130 -32.51 -35.41 31.77
CA LEU A 130 -32.41 -36.72 31.14
C LEU A 130 -33.33 -37.69 31.90
N GLN A 131 -34.39 -38.14 31.27
CA GLN A 131 -35.24 -39.20 31.79
C GLN A 131 -34.80 -40.54 31.18
N VAL A 132 -34.60 -41.56 32.00
CA VAL A 132 -34.27 -42.92 31.55
C VAL A 132 -35.33 -43.88 32.06
N LEU A 133 -35.93 -44.62 31.13
CA LEU A 133 -37.00 -45.57 31.38
C LEU A 133 -36.56 -46.99 30.98
N PHE A 134 -36.67 -47.91 31.92
CA PHE A 134 -36.70 -49.35 31.68
C PHE A 134 -38.11 -49.85 31.97
N LEU A 135 -38.77 -50.48 30.99
CA LEU A 135 -40.16 -50.92 31.10
C LEU A 135 -40.35 -52.19 31.94
N GLY A 136 -39.26 -52.74 32.50
CA GLY A 136 -39.28 -54.04 33.16
C GLY A 136 -39.28 -55.21 32.17
N ASP A 137 -39.12 -56.41 32.73
CA ASP A 137 -39.27 -57.69 32.03
C ASP A 137 -39.77 -58.75 33.02
N ASP A 138 -39.66 -60.04 32.68
CA ASP A 138 -40.13 -61.14 33.55
C ASP A 138 -39.38 -61.19 34.89
N ASP A 139 -38.13 -60.72 34.94
CA ASP A 139 -37.23 -60.82 36.10
C ASP A 139 -37.15 -59.52 36.91
N TYR A 140 -37.37 -58.37 36.27
CA TYR A 140 -37.12 -57.05 36.84
C TYR A 140 -38.32 -56.10 36.70
N ASP A 141 -38.58 -55.30 37.75
CA ASP A 141 -39.61 -54.26 37.74
C ASP A 141 -39.25 -53.11 36.79
N GLU A 142 -40.27 -52.33 36.39
CA GLU A 142 -40.05 -51.07 35.69
C GLU A 142 -39.30 -50.06 36.58
N VAL A 143 -38.42 -49.26 35.97
CA VAL A 143 -37.76 -48.14 36.65
C VAL A 143 -37.73 -46.93 35.73
N ASN A 144 -38.11 -45.79 36.29
CA ASN A 144 -38.10 -44.49 35.62
C ASN A 144 -37.34 -43.49 36.49
N GLN A 145 -36.20 -43.02 36.01
CA GLN A 145 -35.32 -42.13 36.76
C GLN A 145 -34.98 -40.89 35.95
N THR A 146 -34.93 -39.74 36.61
CA THR A 146 -34.55 -38.46 36.02
C THR A 146 -33.22 -37.98 36.58
N PHE A 147 -32.37 -37.46 35.71
CA PHE A 147 -31.08 -36.85 36.05
C PHE A 147 -31.04 -35.44 35.49
N ASP A 148 -30.53 -34.49 36.27
CA ASP A 148 -30.13 -33.19 35.76
C ASP A 148 -28.74 -33.32 35.15
N ILE A 149 -28.62 -32.99 33.87
CA ILE A 149 -27.34 -33.01 33.15
C ILE A 149 -27.01 -31.63 32.59
N ASP A 150 -25.76 -31.21 32.72
CA ASP A 150 -25.23 -29.97 32.14
C ASP A 150 -24.45 -30.27 30.87
N VAL A 151 -24.96 -29.78 29.74
CA VAL A 151 -24.25 -29.87 28.46
C VAL A 151 -23.28 -28.70 28.35
N LEU A 152 -21.99 -29.00 28.22
CA LEU A 152 -20.89 -28.05 28.12
C LEU A 152 -20.50 -27.79 26.66
N LYS A 153 -19.97 -26.60 26.39
CA LYS A 153 -19.43 -26.23 25.07
C LYS A 153 -18.07 -26.87 24.80
N ILE A 154 -17.78 -27.13 23.53
CA ILE A 154 -16.49 -27.59 23.05
C ILE A 154 -15.46 -26.44 23.13
N ASP A 155 -14.27 -26.72 23.65
CA ASP A 155 -13.17 -25.74 23.68
C ASP A 155 -12.66 -25.43 22.26
N THR A 156 -12.23 -24.19 22.04
CA THR A 156 -11.70 -23.75 20.74
C THR A 156 -10.29 -23.17 20.85
N GLU A 157 -9.52 -23.27 19.77
CA GLU A 157 -8.17 -22.72 19.65
C GLU A 157 -8.04 -21.85 18.40
N ILE A 158 -7.39 -20.68 18.56
CA ILE A 158 -6.95 -19.84 17.44
C ILE A 158 -5.44 -19.98 17.24
N THR A 159 -5.05 -20.33 16.01
CA THR A 159 -3.64 -20.43 15.61
C THR A 159 -3.35 -19.47 14.45
N PRO A 160 -2.46 -18.47 14.62
CA PRO A 160 -2.05 -17.63 13.49
C PRO A 160 -1.23 -18.44 12.48
N LYS A 161 -1.45 -18.24 11.17
CA LYS A 161 -0.65 -18.94 10.14
C LYS A 161 0.80 -18.42 10.09
N ASP A 162 0.95 -17.11 10.19
CA ASP A 162 2.24 -16.42 10.16
C ASP A 162 2.27 -15.31 11.20
N THR A 163 3.46 -14.99 11.69
CA THR A 163 3.68 -13.80 12.55
C THR A 163 4.42 -12.68 11.83
N THR A 164 4.74 -12.88 10.54
CA THR A 164 5.38 -11.88 9.68
C THR A 164 4.59 -11.72 8.38
N VAL A 165 4.19 -10.50 8.04
CA VAL A 165 3.36 -10.22 6.86
C VAL A 165 3.93 -9.02 6.09
N VAL A 166 3.91 -9.06 4.76
CA VAL A 166 4.33 -7.93 3.93
C VAL A 166 3.17 -6.95 3.76
N TYR A 167 3.45 -5.65 3.75
CA TYR A 167 2.47 -4.60 3.43
C TYR A 167 1.65 -4.95 2.18
N GLY A 168 0.32 -4.89 2.28
CA GLY A 168 -0.63 -5.21 1.23
C GLY A 168 -0.99 -6.70 1.12
N ASN A 169 -0.36 -7.58 1.90
CA ASN A 169 -0.75 -8.99 1.98
C ASN A 169 -1.75 -9.23 3.13
N ASN A 170 -2.45 -10.36 3.05
CA ASN A 170 -3.38 -10.79 4.10
C ASN A 170 -2.63 -11.47 5.25
N PHE A 171 -3.01 -11.13 6.48
CA PHE A 171 -2.77 -11.95 7.66
C PHE A 171 -3.89 -12.99 7.77
N TYR A 172 -3.58 -14.21 8.21
CA TYR A 172 -4.56 -15.28 8.41
C TYR A 172 -4.39 -15.97 9.77
N SER A 173 -5.51 -16.40 10.34
CA SER A 173 -5.57 -17.34 11.47
C SER A 173 -6.49 -18.51 11.14
N ILE A 174 -6.28 -19.62 11.84
CA ILE A 174 -7.11 -20.82 11.80
C ILE A 174 -7.84 -20.95 13.13
N LEU A 175 -9.14 -21.22 13.10
CA LEU A 175 -9.96 -21.61 14.25
C LEU A 175 -10.20 -23.13 14.20
N ASN A 176 -9.90 -23.81 15.29
CA ASN A 176 -10.20 -25.23 15.49
C ASN A 176 -10.97 -25.44 16.78
N ASP A 177 -11.67 -26.57 16.89
CA ASP A 177 -12.07 -27.12 18.18
C ASP A 177 -10.90 -27.88 18.87
N MET A 178 -11.13 -28.32 20.11
CA MET A 178 -10.15 -29.09 20.89
C MET A 178 -9.81 -30.47 20.30
N TYR A 179 -10.64 -30.99 19.40
CA TYR A 179 -10.40 -32.24 18.69
C TYR A 179 -9.63 -32.03 17.37
N GLY A 180 -9.32 -30.78 17.02
CA GLY A 180 -8.56 -30.41 15.83
C GLY A 180 -9.40 -30.17 14.58
N ASN A 181 -10.73 -30.26 14.66
CA ASN A 181 -11.64 -30.01 13.55
C ASN A 181 -11.64 -28.53 13.18
N LYS A 182 -11.77 -28.25 11.88
CA LYS A 182 -11.78 -26.87 11.36
C LYS A 182 -13.20 -26.32 11.44
N LEU A 183 -13.37 -25.17 12.10
CA LEU A 183 -14.68 -24.54 12.23
C LEU A 183 -14.93 -23.60 11.04
N ASP A 184 -15.89 -23.95 10.19
CA ASP A 184 -16.31 -23.18 9.00
C ASP A 184 -17.48 -22.25 9.33
N GLY A 185 -17.58 -21.09 8.68
CA GLY A 185 -18.69 -20.17 8.88
C GLY A 185 -18.62 -19.30 10.14
N GLU A 186 -17.53 -19.39 10.91
CA GLU A 186 -17.37 -18.69 12.19
C GLU A 186 -16.77 -17.29 12.02
N LYS A 187 -17.37 -16.29 12.68
CA LYS A 187 -16.90 -14.91 12.59
C LYS A 187 -15.71 -14.65 13.53
N ILE A 188 -14.56 -14.30 12.94
CA ILE A 188 -13.34 -13.91 13.66
C ILE A 188 -13.19 -12.38 13.66
N THR A 189 -12.78 -11.83 14.79
CA THR A 189 -12.46 -10.39 14.95
C THR A 189 -10.96 -10.18 15.16
N PHE A 190 -10.36 -9.28 14.38
CA PHE A 190 -8.95 -8.88 14.46
C PHE A 190 -8.85 -7.42 14.90
N LYS A 191 -8.10 -7.13 15.96
CA LYS A 191 -7.84 -5.77 16.44
C LYS A 191 -6.34 -5.46 16.44
N ILE A 192 -5.93 -4.49 15.63
CA ILE A 192 -4.53 -4.10 15.43
C ILE A 192 -4.41 -2.59 15.22
N ASN A 193 -3.45 -1.94 15.89
CA ASN A 193 -3.20 -0.50 15.79
C ASN A 193 -4.48 0.37 15.91
N GLY A 194 -5.36 0.02 16.86
CA GLY A 194 -6.63 0.73 17.10
C GLY A 194 -7.74 0.48 16.08
N LYS A 195 -7.51 -0.33 15.03
CA LYS A 195 -8.53 -0.69 14.03
C LYS A 195 -9.03 -2.11 14.25
N THR A 196 -10.30 -2.33 13.92
CA THR A 196 -10.98 -3.63 13.97
C THR A 196 -11.32 -4.10 12.57
N TYR A 197 -11.01 -5.37 12.28
CA TYR A 197 -11.40 -6.08 11.07
C TYR A 197 -12.16 -7.34 11.47
N THR A 198 -13.03 -7.82 10.59
CA THR A 198 -13.75 -9.08 10.79
C THR A 198 -13.73 -9.87 9.49
N ASP A 199 -13.63 -11.19 9.61
CA ASP A 199 -13.76 -12.12 8.49
C ASP A 199 -14.41 -13.41 9.00
N THR A 200 -14.98 -14.20 8.09
CA THR A 200 -15.64 -15.47 8.41
C THR A 200 -14.73 -16.61 8.02
N THR A 201 -14.60 -17.63 8.87
CA THR A 201 -13.79 -18.80 8.54
C THR A 201 -14.37 -19.52 7.33
N ASN A 202 -13.49 -20.02 6.47
CA ASN A 202 -13.86 -20.96 5.41
C ASN A 202 -13.74 -22.41 5.87
N SER A 203 -14.00 -23.37 4.98
CA SER A 203 -13.91 -24.82 5.23
C SER A 203 -12.57 -25.34 5.76
N LYS A 204 -11.52 -24.51 5.78
CA LYS A 204 -10.23 -24.81 6.39
C LYS A 204 -10.05 -24.12 7.76
N GLY A 205 -11.11 -23.59 8.35
CA GLY A 205 -11.10 -22.80 9.57
C GLY A 205 -10.41 -21.43 9.42
N SER A 206 -10.14 -20.98 8.18
CA SER A 206 -9.24 -19.85 7.93
C SER A 206 -10.01 -18.55 7.74
N ALA A 207 -9.66 -17.53 8.52
CA ALA A 207 -10.14 -16.15 8.39
C ALA A 207 -8.96 -15.18 8.35
N GLY A 208 -9.08 -14.03 7.69
CA GLY A 208 -7.97 -13.08 7.54
C GLY A 208 -8.35 -11.67 7.13
N PHE A 209 -7.36 -10.79 7.03
CA PHE A 209 -7.54 -9.41 6.59
C PHE A 209 -6.27 -8.82 5.99
N GLU A 210 -6.41 -7.82 5.12
CA GLU A 210 -5.28 -7.15 4.46
C GLU A 210 -4.53 -6.20 5.41
N ILE A 211 -3.20 -6.33 5.48
CA ILE A 211 -2.34 -5.48 6.31
C ILE A 211 -1.89 -4.25 5.53
N LYS A 212 -2.45 -3.08 5.85
CA LYS A 212 -2.05 -1.75 5.33
C LYS A 212 -1.36 -0.88 6.38
N LEU A 213 -0.44 -1.48 7.15
CA LEU A 213 0.36 -0.79 8.16
C LEU A 213 1.81 -0.65 7.69
N LEU A 214 2.48 0.45 8.02
CA LEU A 214 3.91 0.62 7.73
C LEU A 214 4.74 -0.48 8.43
N SER A 215 5.98 -0.64 8.00
CA SER A 215 6.88 -1.65 8.51
C SER A 215 7.15 -1.44 10.01
N GLY A 216 7.03 -2.51 10.79
CA GLY A 216 7.08 -2.42 12.24
C GLY A 216 6.52 -3.65 12.95
N LYS A 217 6.51 -3.63 14.28
CA LYS A 217 5.90 -4.68 15.11
C LYS A 217 4.61 -4.15 15.74
N TYR A 218 3.55 -4.94 15.67
CA TYR A 218 2.21 -4.56 16.13
C TYR A 218 1.62 -5.66 17.01
N SER A 219 0.96 -5.26 18.09
CA SER A 219 0.12 -6.16 18.87
C SER A 219 -1.20 -6.39 18.11
N LEU A 220 -1.50 -7.65 17.80
CA LEU A 220 -2.73 -8.08 17.15
C LEU A 220 -3.50 -8.98 18.14
N LYS A 221 -4.72 -8.55 18.51
CA LYS A 221 -5.68 -9.39 19.22
C LYS A 221 -6.62 -10.05 18.21
N ILE A 222 -6.75 -11.36 18.29
CA ILE A 222 -7.66 -12.18 17.50
C ILE A 222 -8.68 -12.77 18.46
N SER A 223 -9.97 -12.68 18.14
CA SER A 223 -11.04 -13.17 19.00
C SER A 223 -12.11 -13.89 18.20
N TYR A 224 -12.57 -15.01 18.76
CA TYR A 224 -13.81 -15.68 18.41
C TYR A 224 -14.76 -15.58 19.61
N ALA A 225 -16.02 -15.22 19.37
CA ALA A 225 -16.99 -14.96 20.43
C ALA A 225 -17.62 -16.24 21.00
N GLY A 226 -17.41 -17.40 20.37
CA GLY A 226 -18.19 -18.60 20.66
C GLY A 226 -19.60 -18.53 20.08
N ASP A 227 -20.29 -19.65 20.12
CA ASP A 227 -21.71 -19.81 19.79
C ASP A 227 -22.37 -20.72 20.84
N GLU A 228 -23.48 -21.37 20.51
CA GLU A 228 -24.18 -22.28 21.44
C GLU A 228 -23.46 -23.63 21.67
N TYR A 229 -22.53 -24.02 20.78
CA TYR A 229 -21.78 -25.28 20.84
C TYR A 229 -20.31 -25.09 21.23
N TYR A 230 -19.70 -23.96 20.88
CA TYR A 230 -18.27 -23.69 20.99
C TYR A 230 -17.95 -22.55 21.97
N LYS A 231 -16.93 -22.73 22.80
CA LYS A 231 -16.46 -21.67 23.72
C LYS A 231 -15.78 -20.54 22.97
N ALA A 232 -15.90 -19.34 23.53
CA ALA A 232 -15.16 -18.16 23.08
C ALA A 232 -13.66 -18.34 23.33
N VAL A 233 -12.84 -17.80 22.44
CA VAL A 233 -11.38 -17.80 22.61
C VAL A 233 -10.79 -16.49 22.10
N SER A 234 -9.73 -16.00 22.74
CA SER A 234 -8.97 -14.87 22.22
C SER A 234 -7.47 -15.06 22.40
N LYS A 235 -6.69 -14.59 21.43
CA LYS A 235 -5.23 -14.70 21.40
C LYS A 235 -4.63 -13.37 21.01
N THR A 236 -3.61 -12.94 21.74
CA THR A 236 -2.84 -11.73 21.41
C THR A 236 -1.44 -12.13 20.98
N ILE A 237 -1.01 -11.67 19.81
CA ILE A 237 0.31 -11.95 19.25
C ILE A 237 1.01 -10.67 18.82
N THR A 238 2.32 -10.74 18.63
CA THR A 238 3.07 -9.69 17.91
C THR A 238 3.20 -10.07 16.45
N VAL A 239 2.66 -9.24 15.56
CA VAL A 239 2.84 -9.34 14.10
C VAL A 239 3.93 -8.38 13.65
N THR A 240 4.90 -8.89 12.91
CA THR A 240 5.92 -8.08 12.23
C THR A 240 5.45 -7.76 10.81
N VAL A 241 5.26 -6.50 10.51
CA VAL A 241 4.92 -6.03 9.17
C VAL A 241 6.20 -5.61 8.44
N LEU A 242 6.41 -6.14 7.24
CA LEU A 242 7.53 -5.80 6.38
C LEU A 242 7.10 -4.82 5.28
N ALA A 243 7.97 -3.89 4.90
CA ALA A 243 7.72 -3.03 3.75
C ALA A 243 7.64 -3.86 2.46
N SER A 244 6.66 -3.59 1.61
CA SER A 244 6.57 -4.22 0.28
C SER A 244 7.64 -3.62 -0.64
N THR A 245 8.40 -4.46 -1.33
CA THR A 245 9.51 -4.01 -2.17
C THR A 245 9.26 -4.23 -3.65
N SER A 246 9.93 -3.43 -4.47
CA SER A 246 9.88 -3.53 -5.92
C SER A 246 11.29 -3.36 -6.47
N VAL A 247 11.74 -4.38 -7.21
CA VAL A 247 12.98 -4.33 -7.98
C VAL A 247 12.65 -4.12 -9.45
N VAL A 248 13.35 -3.21 -10.12
CA VAL A 248 13.07 -2.81 -11.51
C VAL A 248 14.34 -2.89 -12.34
N ILE A 249 14.27 -3.56 -13.49
CA ILE A 249 15.31 -3.58 -14.52
C ILE A 249 15.08 -2.38 -15.46
N GLY A 250 15.95 -1.38 -15.35
CA GLY A 250 15.81 -0.13 -16.10
C GLY A 250 16.06 -0.27 -17.61
N ASN A 251 16.96 -1.19 -17.98
CA ASN A 251 17.36 -1.36 -19.36
C ASN A 251 16.26 -2.00 -20.22
N SER A 252 16.18 -1.57 -21.48
CA SER A 252 15.51 -2.35 -22.54
C SER A 252 16.50 -2.79 -23.61
N ILE A 253 17.62 -2.06 -23.74
CA ILE A 253 18.80 -2.42 -24.51
C ILE A 253 19.99 -2.55 -23.56
N LEU A 254 20.88 -3.48 -23.86
CA LEU A 254 22.18 -3.61 -23.19
C LEU A 254 23.28 -3.65 -24.24
N LEU A 255 24.09 -2.60 -24.30
CA LEU A 255 25.24 -2.59 -25.19
C LEU A 255 26.29 -3.62 -24.74
N THR A 256 27.04 -4.22 -25.67
CA THR A 256 28.12 -5.19 -25.36
C THR A 256 29.12 -4.64 -24.34
N ASN A 257 29.44 -3.34 -24.43
CA ASN A 257 30.28 -2.64 -23.45
C ASN A 257 29.50 -1.74 -22.47
N GLY A 258 28.16 -1.89 -22.43
CA GLY A 258 27.23 -1.06 -21.69
C GLY A 258 27.08 -1.41 -20.21
N TYR A 259 26.10 -0.78 -19.57
CA TYR A 259 25.83 -0.92 -18.15
C TYR A 259 24.38 -1.33 -17.90
N LEU A 260 24.19 -2.32 -17.05
CA LEU A 260 22.88 -2.68 -16.50
C LEU A 260 22.56 -1.77 -15.31
N ARG A 261 21.31 -1.32 -15.23
CA ARG A 261 20.76 -0.45 -14.21
C ARG A 261 19.57 -1.11 -13.55
N ILE A 262 19.63 -1.22 -12.23
CA ILE A 262 18.60 -1.83 -11.41
C ILE A 262 18.24 -0.84 -10.31
N TYR A 263 16.95 -0.75 -10.02
CA TYR A 263 16.39 0.14 -9.01
C TYR A 263 15.64 -0.70 -7.99
N LEU A 264 15.90 -0.48 -6.70
CA LEU A 264 15.22 -1.14 -5.59
C LEU A 264 14.56 -0.09 -4.70
N LYS A 265 13.23 -0.20 -4.54
CA LYS A 265 12.39 0.71 -3.75
C LYS A 265 11.38 -0.07 -2.90
N SER A 266 10.71 0.60 -1.98
CA SER A 266 9.55 0.07 -1.26
C SER A 266 8.34 1.01 -1.34
N ASN A 267 7.21 0.56 -0.79
CA ASN A 267 6.03 1.40 -0.56
C ASN A 267 6.31 2.59 0.39
N GLU A 268 7.34 2.49 1.23
CA GLU A 268 7.66 3.50 2.26
C GLU A 268 8.84 4.39 1.86
N HIS A 269 9.76 3.84 1.07
CA HIS A 269 11.01 4.51 0.71
C HIS A 269 11.22 4.44 -0.80
N SER A 270 11.45 5.60 -1.42
CA SER A 270 11.82 5.69 -2.84
C SER A 270 13.14 4.97 -3.18
N ALA A 271 13.91 4.56 -2.18
CA ALA A 271 15.17 3.84 -2.32
C ALA A 271 15.43 2.91 -1.13
N ILE A 272 15.92 1.70 -1.40
CA ILE A 272 16.44 0.80 -0.36
C ILE A 272 17.95 0.65 -0.54
N ALA A 273 18.71 1.27 0.37
CA ALA A 273 20.16 1.39 0.27
C ALA A 273 20.94 0.18 0.81
N ASN A 274 22.14 -0.05 0.25
CA ASN A 274 23.13 -1.01 0.72
C ASN A 274 22.64 -2.48 0.79
N LYS A 275 21.65 -2.85 -0.02
CA LYS A 275 21.10 -4.22 -0.04
C LYS A 275 21.67 -5.04 -1.17
N LYS A 276 21.93 -6.32 -0.87
CA LYS A 276 22.39 -7.29 -1.86
C LYS A 276 21.23 -7.62 -2.81
N VAL A 277 21.49 -7.53 -4.10
CA VAL A 277 20.62 -8.01 -5.18
C VAL A 277 21.38 -9.02 -6.02
N THR A 278 20.71 -10.10 -6.39
CA THR A 278 21.24 -11.16 -7.23
C THR A 278 20.70 -10.99 -8.63
N VAL A 279 21.59 -10.88 -9.61
CA VAL A 279 21.27 -10.62 -11.02
C VAL A 279 21.73 -11.80 -11.85
N THR A 280 20.82 -12.43 -12.58
CA THR A 280 21.13 -13.55 -13.49
C THR A 280 20.88 -13.12 -14.93
N ILE A 281 21.90 -13.28 -15.79
CA ILE A 281 21.85 -12.95 -17.22
C ILE A 281 22.38 -14.15 -17.99
N LYS A 282 21.54 -14.77 -18.84
CA LYS A 282 21.91 -15.99 -19.60
C LYS A 282 22.58 -17.07 -18.71
N GLY A 283 22.01 -17.35 -17.54
CA GLY A 283 22.53 -18.33 -16.58
C GLY A 283 23.71 -17.86 -15.71
N LYS A 284 24.41 -16.77 -16.07
CA LYS A 284 25.48 -16.20 -15.24
C LYS A 284 24.94 -15.29 -14.15
N THR A 285 25.38 -15.51 -12.92
CA THR A 285 24.90 -14.80 -11.73
C THR A 285 25.91 -13.77 -11.22
N TYR A 286 25.40 -12.60 -10.81
CA TYR A 286 26.15 -11.49 -10.25
C TYR A 286 25.48 -11.02 -8.96
N THR A 287 26.26 -10.90 -7.88
CA THR A 287 25.78 -10.28 -6.63
C THR A 287 26.27 -8.85 -6.56
N LYS A 288 25.35 -7.89 -6.41
CA LYS A 288 25.65 -6.46 -6.31
C LYS A 288 24.95 -5.84 -5.11
N LYS A 289 25.43 -4.68 -4.65
CA LYS A 289 24.78 -3.91 -3.59
C LYS A 289 24.20 -2.62 -4.17
N THR A 290 22.98 -2.29 -3.77
CA THR A 290 22.39 -0.97 -4.06
C THR A 290 23.21 0.12 -3.38
N ASN A 291 23.34 1.27 -4.03
CA ASN A 291 23.97 2.46 -3.46
C ASN A 291 23.01 3.18 -2.48
N SER A 292 23.36 4.38 -2.02
CA SER A 292 22.53 5.14 -1.06
C SER A 292 21.16 5.56 -1.59
N GLU A 293 20.98 5.53 -2.91
CA GLU A 293 19.74 5.88 -3.61
C GLU A 293 19.04 4.63 -4.19
N GLY A 294 19.40 3.42 -3.73
CA GLY A 294 18.71 2.19 -4.12
C GLY A 294 19.06 1.70 -5.53
N ILE A 295 20.14 2.21 -6.12
CA ILE A 295 20.53 1.93 -7.51
C ILE A 295 21.74 1.00 -7.58
N VAL A 296 21.69 0.04 -8.48
CA VAL A 296 22.85 -0.73 -8.93
C VAL A 296 23.17 -0.35 -10.37
N VAL A 297 24.43 0.00 -10.63
CA VAL A 297 24.96 0.17 -11.98
C VAL A 297 26.25 -0.63 -12.12
N PHE A 298 26.29 -1.57 -13.07
CA PHE A 298 27.50 -2.33 -13.35
C PHE A 298 27.55 -2.77 -14.82
N LYS A 299 28.75 -3.10 -15.29
CA LYS A 299 28.98 -3.66 -16.61
C LYS A 299 28.91 -5.20 -16.53
N PRO A 300 27.81 -5.85 -16.97
CA PRO A 300 27.77 -7.30 -17.07
C PRO A 300 28.49 -7.79 -18.32
N TYR A 301 28.64 -9.11 -18.45
CA TYR A 301 28.90 -9.71 -19.75
C TYR A 301 27.59 -9.70 -20.56
N ALA A 302 27.58 -8.99 -21.68
CA ALA A 302 26.42 -8.87 -22.56
C ALA A 302 26.75 -9.45 -23.93
N GLY A 303 26.08 -10.54 -24.29
CA GLY A 303 26.10 -11.05 -25.66
C GLY A 303 25.09 -10.31 -26.55
N ASN A 304 25.14 -10.58 -27.86
CA ASN A 304 24.13 -10.07 -28.79
C ASN A 304 22.79 -10.85 -28.68
N GLY A 305 21.72 -10.25 -29.18
CA GLY A 305 20.39 -10.87 -29.26
C GLY A 305 19.58 -10.75 -27.97
N LYS A 306 18.53 -11.57 -27.84
CA LYS A 306 17.66 -11.53 -26.65
C LYS A 306 18.40 -12.04 -25.41
N LEU A 307 18.35 -11.27 -24.32
CA LEU A 307 18.94 -11.57 -23.02
C LEU A 307 17.82 -11.66 -21.97
N SER A 308 17.61 -12.85 -21.40
CA SER A 308 16.77 -12.96 -20.21
C SER A 308 17.55 -12.47 -18.99
N VAL A 309 17.06 -11.40 -18.37
CA VAL A 309 17.63 -10.80 -17.16
C VAL A 309 16.64 -11.01 -16.03
N THR A 310 17.08 -11.68 -14.96
CA THR A 310 16.31 -11.83 -13.73
C THR A 310 17.06 -11.18 -12.58
N VAL A 311 16.34 -10.44 -11.74
CA VAL A 311 16.88 -9.81 -10.53
C VAL A 311 16.05 -10.27 -9.34
N LYS A 312 16.72 -10.63 -8.25
CA LYS A 312 16.09 -11.01 -6.97
C LYS A 312 16.68 -10.18 -5.83
N PHE A 313 15.81 -9.67 -4.98
CA PHE A 313 16.12 -9.16 -3.65
C PHE A 313 15.45 -10.10 -2.64
N GLY A 314 16.21 -10.75 -1.77
CA GLY A 314 15.69 -11.78 -0.86
C GLY A 314 15.07 -11.25 0.45
N GLY A 315 14.76 -9.95 0.54
CA GLY A 315 14.34 -9.33 1.78
C GLY A 315 15.49 -9.09 2.78
N ASP A 316 15.16 -8.46 3.90
CA ASP A 316 16.14 -8.15 4.96
C ASP A 316 15.56 -8.13 6.38
N GLY A 317 14.40 -8.75 6.59
CA GLY A 317 13.69 -8.76 7.87
C GLY A 317 13.00 -7.43 8.24
N LYS A 318 13.17 -6.37 7.42
CA LYS A 318 12.38 -5.12 7.49
C LYS A 318 11.59 -4.87 6.22
N SER A 319 12.09 -5.36 5.10
CA SER A 319 11.53 -5.26 3.77
C SER A 319 11.34 -6.67 3.23
N GLY A 320 10.19 -6.92 2.61
CA GLY A 320 9.87 -8.18 1.95
C GLY A 320 10.77 -8.42 0.73
N ASP A 321 10.79 -9.65 0.25
CA ASP A 321 11.49 -10.02 -0.97
C ASP A 321 10.80 -9.42 -2.21
N SER A 322 11.54 -9.37 -3.32
CA SER A 322 10.97 -9.03 -4.62
C SER A 322 11.84 -9.56 -5.74
N SER A 323 11.22 -9.77 -6.90
CA SER A 323 11.93 -10.18 -8.11
C SER A 323 11.38 -9.50 -9.34
N ALA A 324 12.21 -9.40 -10.37
CA ALA A 324 11.80 -8.96 -11.70
C ALA A 324 12.51 -9.79 -12.75
N SER A 325 11.79 -10.17 -13.80
CA SER A 325 12.36 -10.77 -15.00
C SER A 325 12.00 -9.94 -16.22
N LYS A 326 12.98 -9.68 -17.09
CA LYS A 326 12.79 -8.87 -18.29
C LYS A 326 13.67 -9.37 -19.42
N GLN A 327 13.10 -9.44 -20.62
CA GLN A 327 13.86 -9.60 -21.85
C GLN A 327 14.50 -8.27 -22.25
N VAL A 328 15.83 -8.26 -22.36
CA VAL A 328 16.64 -7.10 -22.75
C VAL A 328 17.32 -7.41 -24.09
N THR A 329 17.35 -6.46 -25.02
CA THR A 329 18.00 -6.67 -26.31
C THR A 329 19.49 -6.31 -26.21
N GLY A 330 20.36 -7.30 -26.38
CA GLY A 330 21.80 -7.15 -26.46
C GLY A 330 22.23 -6.65 -27.84
N ILE A 331 22.96 -5.53 -27.90
CA ILE A 331 23.41 -4.89 -29.14
C ILE A 331 24.90 -4.57 -29.05
N LYS A 332 25.65 -4.77 -30.14
CA LYS A 332 27.06 -4.36 -30.21
C LYS A 332 27.19 -2.84 -30.08
N GLY A 333 28.04 -2.38 -29.15
CA GLY A 333 28.37 -0.96 -29.06
C GLY A 333 28.99 -0.55 -27.73
N ASP A 334 29.43 0.71 -27.71
CA ASP A 334 30.04 1.36 -26.56
C ASP A 334 29.14 2.45 -25.98
N PRO A 335 29.06 2.54 -24.63
CA PRO A 335 28.30 3.59 -23.97
C PRO A 335 28.99 4.95 -24.14
N LYS A 336 28.20 6.00 -24.33
CA LYS A 336 28.68 7.36 -24.62
C LYS A 336 28.30 8.32 -23.51
N SER A 337 29.00 9.46 -23.43
CA SER A 337 28.59 10.56 -22.57
C SER A 337 27.75 11.56 -23.39
N PRO A 338 26.58 12.02 -22.88
CA PRO A 338 25.79 13.07 -23.54
C PRO A 338 26.51 14.43 -23.61
N LEU A 339 27.67 14.59 -22.97
CA LEU A 339 28.53 15.77 -23.13
C LEU A 339 29.54 15.62 -24.26
N LYS A 340 29.84 14.40 -24.71
CA LYS A 340 30.84 14.11 -25.75
C LYS A 340 30.21 13.70 -27.08
N SER A 341 29.02 13.12 -27.05
CA SER A 341 28.32 12.61 -28.23
C SER A 341 26.81 12.78 -28.07
N LYS A 342 26.09 12.81 -29.19
CA LYS A 342 24.62 12.76 -29.20
C LYS A 342 24.14 11.37 -28.77
N ILE A 343 23.18 11.33 -27.86
CA ILE A 343 22.48 10.13 -27.41
C ILE A 343 21.11 10.06 -28.10
N PRO A 344 20.66 8.89 -28.58
CA PRO A 344 19.31 8.74 -29.11
C PRO A 344 18.23 9.03 -28.05
N LEU A 345 17.04 9.34 -28.52
CA LEU A 345 15.85 9.50 -27.70
C LEU A 345 14.94 8.30 -27.91
N ARG A 346 14.41 7.73 -26.83
CA ARG A 346 13.35 6.72 -26.84
C ARG A 346 12.06 7.41 -26.45
N ASN A 347 11.12 7.54 -27.38
CA ASN A 347 9.84 8.25 -27.17
C ASN A 347 10.03 9.68 -26.60
N GLY A 348 11.04 10.40 -27.09
CA GLY A 348 11.37 11.75 -26.64
C GLY A 348 12.12 11.84 -25.29
N VAL A 349 12.40 10.71 -24.64
CA VAL A 349 13.19 10.61 -23.40
C VAL A 349 14.64 10.23 -23.73
N PRO A 350 15.67 10.79 -23.06
CA PRO A 350 17.05 10.38 -23.27
C PRO A 350 17.25 8.90 -23.02
N ASP A 351 17.77 8.17 -24.00
CA ASP A 351 17.96 6.73 -23.86
C ASP A 351 19.22 6.42 -23.05
N VAL A 352 19.02 6.19 -21.75
CA VAL A 352 20.11 5.94 -20.79
C VAL A 352 20.87 4.64 -21.06
N ASP A 353 20.29 3.71 -21.83
CA ASP A 353 20.92 2.44 -22.18
C ASP A 353 22.19 2.64 -23.03
N TYR A 354 22.25 3.74 -23.78
CA TYR A 354 23.41 4.15 -24.58
C TYR A 354 24.42 4.98 -23.80
N MET A 355 24.18 5.25 -22.51
CA MET A 355 25.03 6.11 -21.70
C MET A 355 26.00 5.33 -20.80
N THR A 356 27.13 5.95 -20.46
CA THR A 356 28.09 5.42 -19.48
C THR A 356 27.43 5.16 -18.13
N GLY A 357 28.01 4.27 -17.31
CA GLY A 357 27.49 3.91 -15.98
C GLY A 357 27.42 5.07 -14.97
N SER A 358 27.93 6.25 -15.33
CA SER A 358 27.78 7.49 -14.57
C SER A 358 26.48 8.25 -14.83
N TYR A 359 25.51 7.67 -15.55
CA TYR A 359 24.19 8.25 -15.82
C TYR A 359 23.08 7.27 -15.46
N VAL A 360 22.04 7.76 -14.81
CA VAL A 360 20.84 7.03 -14.41
C VAL A 360 19.62 7.94 -14.58
N MET A 361 18.42 7.36 -14.72
CA MET A 361 17.20 8.14 -14.53
C MET A 361 17.04 8.50 -13.05
N ALA A 362 16.72 9.76 -12.77
CA ALA A 362 16.34 10.21 -11.44
C ALA A 362 14.96 9.65 -11.08
N ASP A 363 14.77 9.25 -9.84
CA ASP A 363 13.42 9.12 -9.27
C ASP A 363 12.79 10.51 -9.18
N GLY A 364 11.60 10.66 -9.76
CA GLY A 364 10.88 11.92 -9.85
C GLY A 364 10.15 12.33 -8.57
N ASP A 365 10.08 11.47 -7.56
CA ASP A 365 9.35 11.72 -6.31
C ASP A 365 10.25 11.65 -5.06
N MET A 366 11.49 11.17 -5.23
CA MET A 366 12.53 11.17 -4.20
C MET A 366 12.94 12.58 -3.72
N SER A 367 13.52 12.64 -2.52
CA SER A 367 14.20 13.82 -1.99
C SER A 367 15.69 13.83 -2.34
N TYR A 368 16.19 14.94 -2.86
CA TYR A 368 17.62 15.11 -3.17
C TYR A 368 18.23 16.26 -2.39
N THR A 369 19.44 16.03 -1.87
CA THR A 369 20.32 17.07 -1.34
C THR A 369 21.40 17.38 -2.36
N LEU A 370 21.61 18.66 -2.69
CA LEU A 370 22.65 19.12 -3.61
C LEU A 370 23.50 20.20 -2.96
N THR A 371 24.82 20.11 -3.15
CA THR A 371 25.77 21.17 -2.77
C THR A 371 25.77 22.31 -3.79
N LYS A 372 26.26 23.49 -3.37
CA LYS A 372 26.50 24.65 -4.25
C LYS A 372 27.20 24.29 -5.56
N ALA A 373 28.30 23.54 -5.48
CA ALA A 373 29.06 23.17 -6.66
C ALA A 373 28.26 22.28 -7.63
N GLN A 374 27.32 21.47 -7.13
CA GLN A 374 26.51 20.56 -7.94
C GLN A 374 25.38 21.29 -8.66
N TYR A 375 24.55 22.05 -7.93
CA TYR A 375 23.42 22.72 -8.56
C TYR A 375 23.86 23.88 -9.47
N THR A 376 24.94 24.61 -9.12
CA THR A 376 25.45 25.70 -9.98
C THR A 376 26.02 25.19 -11.30
N LYS A 377 26.56 23.96 -11.34
CA LYS A 377 26.97 23.32 -12.60
C LYS A 377 25.79 23.12 -13.55
N VAL A 378 24.63 22.76 -13.02
CA VAL A 378 23.39 22.58 -13.80
C VAL A 378 22.90 23.93 -14.33
N ILE A 379 22.72 24.91 -13.44
CA ILE A 379 22.28 26.27 -13.78
C ILE A 379 23.19 26.89 -14.85
N LYS A 380 24.52 26.77 -14.70
CA LYS A 380 25.49 27.29 -15.68
C LYS A 380 25.42 26.57 -17.02
N ARG A 381 25.19 25.25 -17.04
CA ARG A 381 25.00 24.47 -18.28
C ARG A 381 23.72 24.92 -18.98
N ASP A 382 22.64 25.12 -18.23
CA ASP A 382 21.35 25.55 -18.76
C ASP A 382 21.39 26.99 -19.27
N SER A 383 22.11 27.89 -18.60
CA SER A 383 22.37 29.24 -19.10
C SER A 383 23.13 29.20 -20.43
N ARG A 384 24.18 28.39 -20.55
CA ARG A 384 24.90 28.21 -21.82
C ARG A 384 24.01 27.59 -22.90
N CYS A 385 23.09 26.70 -22.52
CA CYS A 385 22.09 26.14 -23.44
C CYS A 385 21.16 27.23 -23.98
N LEU A 386 20.63 28.10 -23.12
CA LEU A 386 19.84 29.27 -23.53
C LEU A 386 20.64 30.22 -24.44
N TYR A 387 21.92 30.43 -24.16
CA TYR A 387 22.77 31.28 -24.98
C TYR A 387 22.95 30.74 -26.41
N LEU A 388 23.28 29.45 -26.55
CA LEU A 388 23.54 28.82 -27.85
C LEU A 388 22.25 28.49 -28.61
N ASN A 389 21.30 27.83 -27.95
CA ASN A 389 20.14 27.22 -28.57
C ASN A 389 18.85 28.05 -28.40
N LYS A 390 18.90 29.15 -27.64
CA LYS A 390 17.75 30.03 -27.30
C LYS A 390 16.63 29.37 -26.49
N LYS A 391 16.68 28.05 -26.31
CA LYS A 391 15.75 27.25 -25.53
C LYS A 391 16.51 26.26 -24.64
N LEU A 392 15.80 25.74 -23.63
CA LEU A 392 16.29 24.66 -22.78
C LEU A 392 15.92 23.30 -23.36
N SER A 393 16.65 22.28 -22.93
CA SER A 393 16.28 20.88 -23.18
C SER A 393 15.15 20.41 -22.27
N LYS A 394 14.38 19.41 -22.73
CA LYS A 394 13.24 18.79 -22.01
C LYS A 394 13.69 18.03 -20.76
N PHE A 395 14.94 17.58 -20.75
CA PHE A 395 15.59 16.96 -19.61
C PHE A 395 16.86 17.72 -19.23
N THR A 396 17.32 17.51 -18.02
CA THR A 396 18.63 17.93 -17.54
C THR A 396 19.22 16.82 -16.69
N PHE A 397 20.45 16.98 -16.22
CA PHE A 397 20.98 16.05 -15.23
C PHE A 397 21.81 16.70 -14.14
N PHE A 398 21.75 16.16 -12.94
CA PHE A 398 22.44 16.70 -11.77
C PHE A 398 23.13 15.60 -10.98
N LYS A 399 23.99 16.00 -10.04
CA LYS A 399 24.62 15.09 -9.09
C LYS A 399 24.07 15.39 -7.71
N SER A 400 23.70 14.38 -6.94
CA SER A 400 23.29 14.53 -5.55
C SER A 400 24.52 14.51 -4.63
N LYS A 401 24.36 15.02 -3.40
CA LYS A 401 25.36 14.92 -2.34
C LYS A 401 25.63 13.46 -1.97
N ALA A 402 24.58 12.62 -1.97
CA ALA A 402 24.66 11.20 -1.65
C ALA A 402 25.41 10.40 -2.71
N GLU A 403 25.20 10.70 -4.00
CA GLU A 403 25.81 9.97 -5.12
C GLU A 403 26.59 10.92 -6.06
N PRO A 404 27.75 11.47 -5.62
CA PRO A 404 28.49 12.50 -6.35
C PRO A 404 29.13 12.01 -7.67
N LYS A 405 29.15 10.70 -7.91
CA LYS A 405 29.67 10.09 -9.14
C LYS A 405 28.58 9.86 -10.20
N LEU A 406 27.30 9.83 -9.81
CA LEU A 406 26.16 9.60 -10.70
C LEU A 406 25.52 10.89 -11.17
N ASN A 407 25.12 10.93 -12.44
CA ASN A 407 24.31 11.99 -13.03
C ASN A 407 22.86 11.49 -13.15
N HIS A 408 21.97 12.12 -12.42
CA HIS A 408 20.53 11.86 -12.38
C HIS A 408 19.83 12.64 -13.49
N ILE A 409 19.39 11.94 -14.53
CA ILE A 409 18.64 12.51 -15.64
C ILE A 409 17.19 12.72 -15.19
N ILE A 410 16.70 13.94 -15.31
CA ILE A 410 15.38 14.31 -14.82
C ILE A 410 14.65 15.23 -15.80
N LYS A 411 13.32 15.11 -15.84
CA LYS A 411 12.46 16.04 -16.59
C LYS A 411 12.68 17.47 -16.10
N ARG A 412 12.61 18.42 -17.01
CA ARG A 412 12.86 19.84 -16.73
C ARG A 412 11.92 20.39 -15.66
N GLU A 413 10.66 19.99 -15.69
CA GLU A 413 9.62 20.45 -14.77
C GLU A 413 9.89 20.02 -13.32
N LYS A 414 10.47 18.83 -13.15
CA LYS A 414 10.92 18.32 -11.86
C LYS A 414 12.20 19.02 -11.38
N TRP A 415 13.15 19.27 -12.29
CA TRP A 415 14.33 20.10 -11.97
C TRP A 415 13.92 21.52 -11.51
N ASN A 416 12.89 22.10 -12.11
CA ASN A 416 12.42 23.43 -11.73
C ASN A 416 11.91 23.49 -10.28
N VAL A 417 11.50 22.38 -9.67
CA VAL A 417 11.20 22.30 -8.22
C VAL A 417 12.46 22.60 -7.40
N ILE A 418 13.60 21.99 -7.79
CA ILE A 418 14.90 22.21 -7.13
C ILE A 418 15.38 23.64 -7.37
N GLU A 419 15.33 24.10 -8.62
CA GLU A 419 15.81 25.43 -8.98
C GLU A 419 14.96 26.55 -8.38
N ARG A 420 13.64 26.36 -8.28
CA ARG A 420 12.75 27.29 -7.56
C ARG A 420 13.13 27.40 -6.08
N ALA A 421 13.39 26.28 -5.41
CA ALA A 421 13.84 26.30 -4.00
C ALA A 421 15.18 27.04 -3.83
N ILE A 422 16.10 26.89 -4.80
CA ILE A 422 17.35 27.66 -4.85
C ILE A 422 17.04 29.16 -4.99
N ASN A 423 16.27 29.54 -6.00
CA ASN A 423 15.92 30.94 -6.26
C ASN A 423 15.20 31.58 -5.07
N THR A 424 14.28 30.88 -4.41
CA THR A 424 13.61 31.36 -3.20
C THR A 424 14.61 31.75 -2.11
N LYS A 425 15.60 30.88 -1.83
CA LYS A 425 16.61 31.18 -0.82
C LYS A 425 17.47 32.38 -1.21
N ILE A 426 17.82 32.53 -2.49
CA ILE A 426 18.67 33.63 -2.94
C ILE A 426 17.92 34.96 -2.89
N VAL A 427 16.66 34.99 -3.34
CA VAL A 427 15.80 36.18 -3.30
C VAL A 427 15.55 36.60 -1.85
N LYS A 428 15.12 35.69 -0.96
CA LYS A 428 14.91 36.00 0.47
C LYS A 428 16.14 36.60 1.14
N LYS A 429 17.34 36.18 0.74
CA LYS A 429 18.57 36.69 1.35
C LYS A 429 18.99 38.06 0.80
N ASN A 430 18.59 38.39 -0.43
CA ASN A 430 18.98 39.59 -1.20
C ASN A 430 20.40 40.10 -0.89
N LYS A 431 21.40 39.22 -0.98
CA LYS A 431 22.79 39.54 -0.67
C LYS A 431 23.69 39.23 -1.86
N ASN A 432 24.57 40.18 -2.19
CA ASN A 432 25.55 40.02 -3.25
C ASN A 432 26.39 38.74 -3.05
N GLY A 433 26.51 37.94 -4.11
CA GLY A 433 27.29 36.71 -4.13
C GLY A 433 26.72 35.56 -3.28
N TYR A 434 25.54 35.74 -2.67
CA TYR A 434 24.94 34.70 -1.84
C TYR A 434 24.42 33.54 -2.69
N TRP A 435 24.79 32.34 -2.26
CA TRP A 435 24.31 31.07 -2.80
C TRP A 435 24.19 30.09 -1.63
N PRO A 436 23.07 29.38 -1.47
CA PRO A 436 22.92 28.39 -0.40
C PRO A 436 24.05 27.35 -0.45
N LYS A 437 24.68 27.03 0.69
CA LYS A 437 25.74 26.01 0.72
C LYS A 437 25.22 24.67 0.18
N GLU A 438 23.98 24.33 0.54
CA GLU A 438 23.24 23.17 0.06
C GLU A 438 21.73 23.44 0.02
N VAL A 439 21.03 22.61 -0.75
CA VAL A 439 19.56 22.61 -0.81
C VAL A 439 19.08 21.17 -0.82
N THR A 440 18.12 20.86 0.06
CA THR A 440 17.38 19.61 0.11
C THR A 440 15.96 19.86 -0.37
N VAL A 441 15.50 19.08 -1.35
CA VAL A 441 14.18 19.24 -1.96
C VAL A 441 13.53 17.87 -2.16
N SER A 442 12.32 17.71 -1.62
CA SER A 442 11.43 16.60 -1.94
C SER A 442 10.64 16.91 -3.21
N LEU A 443 10.71 16.00 -4.20
CA LEU A 443 10.03 16.17 -5.48
C LEU A 443 8.59 15.63 -5.48
N ASN A 444 8.24 14.74 -4.56
CA ASN A 444 6.93 14.09 -4.33
C ASN A 444 5.73 14.77 -5.04
N GLY A 445 5.38 14.31 -6.25
CA GLY A 445 4.25 14.81 -7.05
C GLY A 445 4.39 16.25 -7.59
N LYS A 446 5.34 17.05 -7.11
CA LYS A 446 5.56 18.45 -7.50
C LYS A 446 6.20 18.55 -8.88
N SER A 447 5.76 19.51 -9.68
CA SER A 447 6.40 19.88 -10.94
C SER A 447 6.05 21.32 -11.30
N TYR A 448 6.98 22.06 -11.89
CA TYR A 448 6.78 23.47 -12.24
C TYR A 448 7.30 23.79 -13.64
N THR A 449 6.61 24.67 -14.36
CA THR A 449 7.07 25.22 -15.63
C THR A 449 8.06 26.36 -15.41
N TYR A 450 8.00 27.04 -14.27
CA TYR A 450 8.81 28.24 -14.02
C TYR A 450 9.65 28.09 -12.74
N PRO A 451 10.99 28.01 -12.79
CA PRO A 451 11.79 28.06 -11.57
C PRO A 451 11.95 29.48 -11.01
N GLU A 452 11.57 30.51 -11.78
CA GLU A 452 11.62 31.90 -11.35
C GLU A 452 10.61 32.16 -10.24
N VAL A 453 10.94 33.11 -9.39
CA VAL A 453 10.17 33.51 -8.22
C VAL A 453 10.05 35.03 -8.20
N ARG A 454 8.96 35.54 -7.63
CA ARG A 454 8.76 36.98 -7.50
C ARG A 454 9.82 37.54 -6.55
N ASP A 455 10.58 38.52 -7.04
CA ASP A 455 11.47 39.35 -6.25
C ASP A 455 10.73 40.67 -5.99
N VAL A 456 10.55 41.03 -4.71
CA VAL A 456 9.82 42.23 -4.29
C VAL A 456 10.85 43.25 -3.84
N GLN A 457 10.73 44.47 -4.35
CA GLN A 457 11.70 45.54 -4.10
C GLN A 457 11.89 45.74 -2.59
N ASN A 458 13.14 45.71 -2.13
CA ASN A 458 13.44 45.80 -0.70
C ASN A 458 13.51 47.23 -0.16
N THR A 459 13.62 48.23 -1.03
CA THR A 459 13.66 49.66 -0.68
C THR A 459 12.78 50.45 -1.64
N GLY A 460 12.48 51.72 -1.30
CA GLY A 460 11.83 52.63 -2.24
C GLY A 460 12.65 52.77 -3.54
N TYR A 461 11.93 52.84 -4.68
CA TYR A 461 12.48 53.14 -6.01
C TYR A 461 13.45 52.12 -6.64
N THR A 462 13.49 50.87 -6.15
CA THR A 462 14.34 49.81 -6.74
C THR A 462 13.59 48.83 -7.66
N CYS A 463 12.41 49.19 -8.17
CA CYS A 463 11.66 48.38 -9.13
C CYS A 463 12.48 48.01 -10.39
N GLY A 464 13.37 48.90 -10.84
CA GLY A 464 14.30 48.67 -11.96
C GLY A 464 15.30 47.54 -11.67
N PRO A 465 16.19 47.68 -10.67
CA PRO A 465 17.10 46.61 -10.26
C PRO A 465 16.39 45.29 -9.91
N THR A 466 15.21 45.34 -9.28
CA THR A 466 14.42 44.15 -8.92
C THR A 466 13.88 43.44 -10.17
N SER A 467 13.40 44.20 -11.16
CA SER A 467 13.00 43.64 -12.46
C SER A 467 14.18 43.01 -13.20
N CYS A 468 15.37 43.62 -13.09
CA CYS A 468 16.61 43.07 -13.64
C CYS A 468 17.01 41.76 -12.92
N SER A 469 16.81 41.66 -11.60
CA SER A 469 17.02 40.44 -10.81
C SER A 469 16.15 39.30 -11.33
N MET A 470 14.85 39.51 -11.52
CA MET A 470 13.95 38.50 -12.11
C MET A 470 14.34 38.12 -13.55
N CYS A 471 14.79 39.08 -14.38
CA CYS A 471 15.33 38.78 -15.71
C CYS A 471 16.57 37.87 -15.64
N SER A 472 17.43 38.08 -14.63
CA SER A 472 18.63 37.27 -14.40
C SER A 472 18.30 35.82 -14.01
N GLN A 473 17.23 35.62 -13.23
CA GLN A 473 16.67 34.30 -12.92
C GLN A 473 16.23 33.57 -14.20
N ALA A 474 15.45 34.25 -15.06
CA ALA A 474 14.96 33.70 -16.33
C ALA A 474 16.10 33.28 -17.29
N LEU A 475 17.25 33.91 -17.16
CA LEU A 475 18.45 33.62 -17.96
C LEU A 475 19.43 32.66 -17.28
N ARG A 476 19.07 32.11 -16.11
CA ARG A 476 19.89 31.14 -15.36
C ARG A 476 21.26 31.70 -14.99
N ASN A 477 21.33 33.00 -14.73
CA ASN A 477 22.56 33.70 -14.36
C ASN A 477 22.22 34.74 -13.28
N TYR A 478 21.92 34.23 -12.09
CA TYR A 478 21.29 35.00 -11.01
C TYR A 478 22.17 36.14 -10.49
N TYR A 479 21.59 37.34 -10.39
CA TYR A 479 22.11 38.48 -9.63
C TYR A 479 20.97 39.09 -8.81
N CYS A 480 21.20 39.32 -7.51
CA CYS A 480 20.19 39.91 -6.64
C CYS A 480 20.01 41.40 -6.91
N GLU A 481 18.84 41.93 -6.54
CA GLU A 481 18.50 43.36 -6.60
C GLU A 481 19.63 44.21 -6.02
N LYS A 482 20.06 43.95 -4.78
CA LYS A 482 21.09 44.76 -4.09
C LYS A 482 22.39 44.89 -4.89
N TYR A 483 22.80 43.81 -5.56
CA TYR A 483 24.01 43.88 -6.39
C TYR A 483 23.78 44.70 -7.64
N ILE A 484 22.63 44.53 -8.31
CA ILE A 484 22.30 45.32 -9.50
C ILE A 484 22.19 46.81 -9.15
N THR A 485 21.56 47.16 -8.03
CA THR A 485 21.51 48.53 -7.48
C THR A 485 22.92 49.10 -7.31
N SER A 486 23.85 48.34 -6.73
CA SER A 486 25.25 48.79 -6.54
C SER A 486 26.05 48.99 -7.83
N LYS A 487 25.54 48.50 -8.97
CA LYS A 487 26.19 48.62 -10.29
C LYS A 487 25.49 49.64 -11.19
N GLY A 488 24.22 49.89 -10.93
CA GLY A 488 23.43 50.95 -11.53
C GLY A 488 23.71 52.29 -10.88
N ASP A 489 23.25 53.34 -11.54
CA ASP A 489 23.23 54.68 -10.98
C ASP A 489 21.89 54.81 -10.19
N THR A 490 21.65 53.89 -9.24
CA THR A 490 20.40 53.80 -8.46
C THR A 490 20.56 54.44 -7.09
N THR A 491 19.74 55.44 -6.77
CA THR A 491 19.64 56.01 -5.42
C THR A 491 18.32 55.62 -4.76
N PRO A 492 18.24 55.59 -3.41
CA PRO A 492 16.97 55.44 -2.70
C PRO A 492 15.96 56.59 -2.92
N ALA A 493 16.35 57.67 -3.61
CA ALA A 493 15.51 58.84 -3.87
C ALA A 493 14.95 58.87 -5.31
N ASP A 494 15.76 58.50 -6.31
CA ASP A 494 15.46 58.78 -7.73
C ASP A 494 15.32 57.53 -8.61
N GLY A 495 15.53 56.33 -8.04
CA GLY A 495 15.46 55.08 -8.78
C GLY A 495 16.52 54.98 -9.89
N SER A 496 16.18 54.46 -11.07
CA SER A 496 17.15 54.31 -12.17
C SER A 496 16.58 54.55 -13.55
N SER A 497 17.36 55.24 -14.37
CA SER A 497 17.09 55.33 -15.80
C SER A 497 17.34 53.99 -16.49
N THR A 498 16.69 53.79 -17.64
CA THR A 498 16.89 52.59 -18.46
C THR A 498 18.34 52.45 -18.95
N LYS A 499 19.04 53.58 -19.20
CA LYS A 499 20.47 53.61 -19.52
C LYS A 499 21.33 53.16 -18.32
N GLY A 500 20.97 53.58 -17.11
CA GLY A 500 21.61 53.14 -15.86
C GLY A 500 21.44 51.63 -15.64
N LEU A 501 20.22 51.09 -15.82
CA LEU A 501 19.94 49.66 -15.73
C LEU A 501 20.71 48.84 -16.79
N LYS A 502 20.84 49.37 -18.01
CA LYS A 502 21.66 48.77 -19.07
C LYS A 502 23.12 48.64 -18.60
N LYS A 503 23.71 49.74 -18.10
CA LYS A 503 25.09 49.77 -17.58
C LYS A 503 25.27 48.78 -16.42
N ALA A 504 24.30 48.70 -15.52
CA ALA A 504 24.30 47.74 -14.41
C ALA A 504 24.34 46.28 -14.90
N LEU A 505 23.42 45.92 -15.80
CA LEU A 505 23.33 44.57 -16.36
C LEU A 505 24.57 44.19 -17.20
N GLU A 506 25.16 45.14 -17.91
CA GLU A 506 26.40 44.91 -18.66
C GLU A 506 27.60 44.63 -17.75
N LYS A 507 27.67 45.30 -16.58
CA LYS A 507 28.61 44.95 -15.50
C LYS A 507 28.32 43.57 -14.89
N CYS A 508 27.06 43.12 -14.91
CA CYS A 508 26.64 41.76 -14.55
C CYS A 508 26.80 40.74 -15.71
N HIS A 509 27.64 41.03 -16.71
CA HIS A 509 27.91 40.14 -17.84
C HIS A 509 26.68 39.77 -18.68
N PHE A 510 25.73 40.68 -18.83
CA PHE A 510 24.69 40.59 -19.84
C PHE A 510 25.02 41.47 -21.06
N LYS A 511 24.36 41.19 -22.18
CA LYS A 511 24.29 42.07 -23.34
C LYS A 511 22.89 42.68 -23.37
N CYS A 512 22.80 43.99 -23.35
CA CYS A 512 21.53 44.69 -23.27
C CYS A 512 21.34 45.62 -24.47
N SER A 513 20.12 45.66 -25.01
CA SER A 513 19.73 46.63 -26.03
C SER A 513 18.42 47.30 -25.63
N ILE A 514 18.38 48.62 -25.78
CA ILE A 514 17.17 49.41 -25.52
C ILE A 514 16.13 49.10 -26.60
N TYR A 515 14.87 49.03 -26.20
CA TYR A 515 13.72 49.11 -27.09
C TYR A 515 12.76 50.19 -26.58
N TYR A 516 11.85 50.61 -27.44
CA TYR A 516 10.94 51.73 -27.26
C TYR A 516 9.50 51.25 -27.48
N LYS A 517 8.50 52.09 -27.17
CA LYS A 517 7.07 51.77 -27.39
C LYS A 517 6.82 51.33 -28.83
N SER A 518 7.36 52.09 -29.78
CA SER A 518 7.30 51.83 -31.23
C SER A 518 7.92 50.49 -31.65
N SER A 519 8.87 49.96 -30.88
CA SER A 519 9.61 48.72 -31.19
C SER A 519 9.30 47.56 -30.25
N PHE A 520 8.29 47.69 -29.38
CA PHE A 520 7.91 46.64 -28.43
C PHE A 520 7.58 45.30 -29.12
N SER A 521 6.87 45.33 -30.24
CA SER A 521 6.58 44.12 -31.04
C SER A 521 7.86 43.41 -31.52
N LYS A 522 8.94 44.16 -31.84
CA LYS A 522 10.25 43.59 -32.19
C LYS A 522 10.93 42.96 -30.96
N ALA A 523 10.77 43.54 -29.78
CA ALA A 523 11.24 42.95 -28.52
C ALA A 523 10.51 41.63 -28.19
N LEU A 524 9.18 41.59 -28.33
CA LEU A 524 8.38 40.38 -28.14
C LEU A 524 8.75 39.26 -29.14
N LYS A 525 9.04 39.60 -30.40
CA LYS A 525 9.57 38.63 -31.39
C LYS A 525 10.90 38.03 -30.93
N LYS A 526 11.78 38.83 -30.32
CA LYS A 526 13.05 38.33 -29.74
C LYS A 526 12.78 37.43 -28.53
N LEU A 527 11.87 37.82 -27.64
CA LEU A 527 11.44 37.01 -26.49
C LEU A 527 10.89 35.65 -26.92
N LYS A 528 10.06 35.61 -27.97
CA LYS A 528 9.49 34.36 -28.51
C LYS A 528 10.56 33.40 -29.03
N LYS A 529 11.60 33.93 -29.70
CA LYS A 529 12.78 33.14 -30.11
C LYS A 529 13.53 32.56 -28.90
N GLY A 530 13.52 33.24 -27.76
CA GLY A 530 14.11 32.80 -26.49
C GLY A 530 15.56 33.27 -26.29
N GLY A 531 16.13 32.92 -25.13
CA GLY A 531 17.47 33.35 -24.73
C GLY A 531 17.57 34.84 -24.35
N CYS A 532 16.43 35.49 -24.10
CA CYS A 532 16.34 36.83 -23.54
C CYS A 532 15.15 36.95 -22.59
N ALA A 533 15.20 37.94 -21.70
CA ALA A 533 14.06 38.45 -20.92
C ALA A 533 13.97 39.97 -21.16
N LEU A 534 12.85 40.60 -20.80
CA LEU A 534 12.68 42.04 -20.98
C LEU A 534 12.49 42.76 -19.65
N VAL A 535 13.09 43.93 -19.53
CA VAL A 535 12.66 44.95 -18.57
C VAL A 535 11.72 45.89 -19.32
N PHE A 536 10.55 46.15 -18.73
CA PHE A 536 9.51 47.02 -19.26
C PHE A 536 9.35 48.23 -18.34
N HIS A 537 9.24 49.42 -18.93
CA HIS A 537 9.14 50.69 -18.19
C HIS A 537 7.80 51.36 -18.50
N THR A 538 7.00 51.56 -17.46
CA THR A 538 5.75 52.34 -17.45
C THR A 538 5.93 53.61 -16.62
N TRP A 539 4.85 54.30 -16.22
CA TRP A 539 4.77 55.52 -15.40
C TRP A 539 5.72 55.53 -14.18
N GLY A 540 7.01 55.81 -14.39
CA GLY A 540 8.03 55.79 -13.33
C GLY A 540 8.29 54.41 -12.72
N HIS A 541 7.82 53.32 -13.34
CA HIS A 541 7.86 51.97 -12.74
C HIS A 541 8.36 50.91 -13.71
N TYR A 542 9.15 49.98 -13.20
CA TYR A 542 9.68 48.87 -13.98
C TYR A 542 9.05 47.54 -13.57
N VAL A 543 8.75 46.73 -14.58
CA VAL A 543 8.37 45.32 -14.40
C VAL A 543 9.23 44.44 -15.30
N SER A 544 9.32 43.16 -14.96
CA SER A 544 9.99 42.16 -15.79
C SER A 544 8.99 41.43 -16.68
N ILE A 545 9.40 41.10 -17.91
CA ILE A 545 8.69 40.20 -18.81
C ILE A 545 9.59 38.98 -19.04
N LEU A 546 9.21 37.86 -18.47
CA LEU A 546 10.05 36.67 -18.33
C LEU A 546 9.81 35.63 -19.43
N ASP A 547 8.62 35.63 -20.02
CA ASP A 547 8.23 34.67 -21.06
C ASP A 547 7.08 35.18 -21.92
N ILE A 548 6.81 34.47 -23.02
CA ILE A 548 5.72 34.76 -23.96
C ILE A 548 5.04 33.45 -24.38
N SER A 549 3.71 33.48 -24.48
CA SER A 549 2.90 32.31 -24.81
C SER A 549 3.19 31.83 -26.23
N LYS A 550 2.88 30.55 -26.51
CA LYS A 550 3.14 29.93 -27.82
C LYS A 550 2.51 30.70 -28.99
N ASP A 551 1.28 31.17 -28.81
CA ASP A 551 0.56 32.00 -29.77
C ASP A 551 1.09 33.45 -29.84
N GLY A 552 1.85 33.89 -28.84
CA GLY A 552 2.38 35.26 -28.73
C GLY A 552 1.37 36.27 -28.18
N LYS A 553 0.23 35.84 -27.67
CA LYS A 553 -0.85 36.73 -27.20
C LYS A 553 -0.73 37.15 -25.73
N LYS A 554 0.00 36.39 -24.91
CA LYS A 554 0.23 36.68 -23.49
C LYS A 554 1.72 36.70 -23.17
N VAL A 555 2.09 37.43 -22.13
CA VAL A 555 3.45 37.48 -21.57
C VAL A 555 3.41 37.25 -20.06
N LEU A 556 4.41 36.55 -19.52
CA LEU A 556 4.54 36.34 -18.09
C LEU A 556 5.27 37.54 -17.47
N VAL A 557 4.57 38.25 -16.58
CA VAL A 557 5.08 39.47 -15.96
C VAL A 557 5.39 39.24 -14.48
N GLY A 558 6.55 39.74 -14.04
CA GLY A 558 6.90 39.86 -12.62
C GLY A 558 6.93 41.33 -12.21
N ASN A 559 5.96 41.75 -11.38
CA ASN A 559 5.93 43.10 -10.84
C ASN A 559 6.66 43.13 -9.47
N PRO A 560 7.73 43.93 -9.34
CA PRO A 560 8.51 44.01 -8.10
C PRO A 560 7.84 44.82 -6.97
N SER A 561 6.67 45.41 -7.18
CA SER A 561 6.01 46.27 -6.19
C SER A 561 4.51 46.02 -6.13
N GLY A 562 3.91 46.33 -4.98
CA GLY A 562 2.48 46.18 -4.71
C GLY A 562 2.08 44.74 -4.36
N ASP A 563 0.79 44.52 -4.22
CA ASP A 563 0.27 43.17 -4.01
C ASP A 563 0.44 42.29 -5.27
N TYR A 564 0.18 41.01 -5.12
CA TYR A 564 0.47 40.06 -6.19
C TYR A 564 -0.56 40.11 -7.34
N ASP A 565 -1.83 40.36 -7.02
CA ASP A 565 -2.98 40.20 -7.91
C ASP A 565 -3.38 41.47 -8.67
N HIS A 566 -3.03 42.63 -8.13
CA HIS A 566 -3.21 43.96 -8.70
C HIS A 566 -1.85 44.60 -9.02
N GLY A 567 -0.89 44.53 -8.10
CA GLY A 567 0.44 45.09 -8.26
C GLY A 567 0.46 46.61 -8.27
N SER A 568 1.64 47.20 -8.11
CA SER A 568 1.79 48.66 -8.23
C SER A 568 1.59 49.11 -9.69
N HIS A 569 1.02 50.30 -9.87
CA HIS A 569 0.68 50.87 -11.17
C HIS A 569 -0.29 50.00 -11.99
N GLY A 570 -1.10 49.18 -11.30
CA GLY A 570 -2.16 48.35 -11.88
C GLY A 570 -1.68 47.11 -12.65
N ILE A 571 -0.37 46.81 -12.66
CA ILE A 571 0.20 45.68 -13.41
C ILE A 571 0.43 44.48 -12.48
N PRO A 572 -0.33 43.38 -12.57
CA PRO A 572 -0.17 42.26 -11.65
C PRO A 572 0.94 41.29 -12.02
N THR A 573 1.34 40.43 -11.07
CA THR A 573 2.36 39.38 -11.29
C THR A 573 1.72 38.11 -11.83
N LYS A 574 1.44 38.09 -13.14
CA LYS A 574 0.82 36.94 -13.82
C LYS A 574 1.03 36.98 -15.33
N TRP A 575 0.42 36.04 -16.03
CA TRP A 575 0.26 36.09 -17.47
C TRP A 575 -0.72 37.20 -17.86
N LEU A 576 -0.23 38.17 -18.62
CA LEU A 576 -0.98 39.33 -19.08
C LEU A 576 -1.06 39.36 -20.60
N THR A 577 -2.16 39.89 -21.15
CA THR A 577 -2.29 40.00 -22.61
C THR A 577 -1.29 41.02 -23.17
N VAL A 578 -0.77 40.76 -24.36
CA VAL A 578 0.10 41.73 -25.06
C VAL A 578 -0.65 43.03 -25.35
N LYS A 579 -1.97 42.98 -25.59
CA LYS A 579 -2.83 44.16 -25.76
C LYS A 579 -2.80 45.03 -24.50
N TYR A 580 -2.99 44.41 -23.33
CA TYR A 580 -2.91 45.09 -22.04
C TYR A 580 -1.51 45.68 -21.79
N MET A 581 -0.45 44.92 -22.02
CA MET A 581 0.91 45.46 -21.83
C MET A 581 1.22 46.65 -22.76
N LYS A 582 0.62 46.69 -23.95
CA LYS A 582 0.74 47.85 -24.86
C LYS A 582 0.00 49.09 -24.33
N SER A 583 -1.12 48.93 -23.65
CA SER A 583 -1.83 50.08 -23.03
C SER A 583 -1.12 50.60 -21.79
N CYS A 584 -0.24 49.80 -21.16
CA CYS A 584 0.57 50.23 -20.02
C CYS A 584 1.78 51.09 -20.40
N PHE A 585 2.04 51.38 -21.68
CA PHE A 585 3.05 52.38 -22.02
C PHE A 585 2.57 53.77 -21.63
N ASN A 586 3.49 54.63 -21.20
CA ASN A 586 3.15 56.01 -20.96
C ASN A 586 3.06 56.82 -22.26
N ASN A 587 2.79 58.13 -22.12
CA ASN A 587 2.68 59.06 -23.25
C ASN A 587 4.06 59.50 -23.78
N TYR A 588 5.15 59.20 -23.05
CA TYR A 588 6.52 59.41 -23.49
C TYR A 588 7.04 58.14 -24.20
N ASP A 589 8.09 58.23 -25.00
CA ASP A 589 8.70 57.03 -25.58
C ASP A 589 9.57 56.31 -24.54
N THR A 590 8.92 55.68 -23.55
CA THR A 590 9.65 54.97 -22.49
C THR A 590 10.44 53.82 -23.06
N SER A 591 11.71 53.82 -22.69
CA SER A 591 12.65 52.78 -23.06
C SER A 591 12.51 51.58 -22.11
N GLY A 592 12.60 50.38 -22.66
CA GLY A 592 12.81 49.13 -21.93
C GLY A 592 14.11 48.46 -22.35
N LEU A 593 14.46 47.32 -21.74
CA LEU A 593 15.66 46.56 -22.08
C LEU A 593 15.33 45.17 -22.59
N ILE A 594 15.97 44.76 -23.68
CA ILE A 594 16.12 43.34 -24.01
C ILE A 594 17.42 42.86 -23.35
N VAL A 595 17.30 41.98 -22.37
CA VAL A 595 18.42 41.43 -21.60
C VAL A 595 18.81 40.08 -22.20
N LYS A 596 20.07 39.89 -22.59
CA LYS A 596 20.60 38.65 -23.19
C LYS A 596 21.84 38.19 -22.46
N LEU A 597 22.07 36.88 -22.46
CA LEU A 597 23.32 36.29 -21.99
C LEU A 597 24.50 36.73 -22.86
N LYS A 598 25.63 37.05 -22.22
CA LYS A 598 26.91 37.36 -22.88
C LYS A 598 27.94 36.30 -22.48
N TYR A 599 28.30 35.44 -23.44
CA TYR A 599 29.37 34.46 -23.28
C TYR A 599 30.38 34.55 -24.41
N SER A 600 31.64 34.27 -24.09
CA SER A 600 32.66 33.81 -25.03
C SER A 600 32.94 32.34 -24.71
N LEU A 601 32.52 31.42 -25.59
CA LEU A 601 32.64 29.97 -25.37
C LEU A 601 33.64 29.38 -26.36
N SER A 602 34.56 28.55 -25.88
CA SER A 602 35.44 27.73 -26.73
C SER A 602 34.65 26.74 -27.59
N LYS A 603 35.22 26.32 -28.73
CA LYS A 603 34.61 25.30 -29.61
C LYS A 603 34.24 24.02 -28.84
N SER A 604 35.14 23.55 -27.97
CA SER A 604 34.90 22.40 -27.09
C SER A 604 33.67 22.61 -26.17
N THR A 605 33.51 23.79 -25.59
CA THR A 605 32.35 24.09 -24.74
C THR A 605 31.05 24.14 -25.54
N LYS A 606 31.07 24.74 -26.73
CA LYS A 606 29.91 24.76 -27.64
C LYS A 606 29.47 23.34 -27.99
N ASN A 607 30.41 22.48 -28.36
CA ASN A 607 30.13 21.08 -28.70
C ASN A 607 29.52 20.32 -27.51
N LYS A 608 30.07 20.49 -26.30
CA LYS A 608 29.53 19.86 -25.08
C LYS A 608 28.08 20.27 -24.82
N VAL A 609 27.75 21.55 -24.97
CA VAL A 609 26.40 22.07 -24.73
C VAL A 609 25.41 21.62 -25.81
N ASN A 610 25.83 21.56 -27.07
CA ASN A 610 24.96 21.10 -28.16
C ASN A 610 24.71 19.59 -28.12
N ASN A 611 25.72 18.80 -27.75
CA ASN A 611 25.55 17.37 -27.46
C ASN A 611 24.60 17.16 -26.29
N PHE A 612 24.74 17.93 -25.20
CA PHE A 612 23.80 17.90 -24.07
C PHE A 612 22.37 18.21 -24.54
N TYR A 613 22.20 19.33 -25.23
CA TYR A 613 20.89 19.82 -25.67
C TYR A 613 20.16 18.81 -26.55
N SER A 614 20.85 18.23 -27.52
CA SER A 614 20.29 17.21 -28.41
C SER A 614 19.98 15.89 -27.70
N SER A 615 20.89 15.43 -26.82
CA SER A 615 20.74 14.20 -26.06
C SER A 615 19.63 14.26 -24.99
N MET A 616 19.32 15.47 -24.50
CA MET A 616 18.35 15.68 -23.42
C MET A 616 16.96 16.10 -23.93
N GLY A 617 16.69 15.92 -25.23
CA GLY A 617 15.48 16.39 -25.89
C GLY A 617 15.49 17.91 -26.08
N THR A 618 15.32 18.37 -27.31
CA THR A 618 15.43 19.80 -27.65
C THR A 618 14.10 20.54 -27.43
N ASN A 619 14.16 21.87 -27.50
CA ASN A 619 13.03 22.78 -27.62
C ASN A 619 11.98 22.57 -26.53
N TRP A 620 12.40 22.56 -25.26
CA TRP A 620 11.46 22.56 -24.16
C TRP A 620 10.59 23.82 -24.22
N ALA A 621 9.28 23.60 -24.23
CA ALA A 621 8.31 24.65 -24.41
C ALA A 621 7.67 25.00 -23.07
N ARG A 622 7.79 26.27 -22.70
CA ARG A 622 7.17 26.84 -21.50
C ARG A 622 5.75 27.29 -21.91
N GLN A 623 4.75 26.46 -21.63
CA GLN A 623 3.39 26.63 -22.21
C GLN A 623 2.28 26.79 -21.17
N ASN A 624 2.59 26.73 -19.88
CA ASN A 624 1.58 26.84 -18.84
C ASN A 624 1.24 28.31 -18.55
N VAL A 625 0.24 28.84 -19.26
CA VAL A 625 -0.26 30.22 -19.08
C VAL A 625 -1.10 30.41 -17.81
N ASN A 626 -1.41 29.33 -17.10
CA ASN A 626 -2.16 29.36 -15.84
C ASN A 626 -1.21 29.35 -14.63
N GLU A 627 0.02 28.87 -14.79
CA GLU A 627 1.04 28.92 -13.75
C GLU A 627 1.57 30.35 -13.58
N ARG A 628 1.62 30.81 -12.33
CA ARG A 628 2.20 32.08 -11.95
C ARG A 628 3.53 31.87 -11.23
N ILE A 629 4.41 32.88 -11.21
CA ILE A 629 5.66 32.80 -10.42
C ILE A 629 5.31 32.95 -8.93
N PRO A 630 5.75 32.07 -8.02
CA PRO A 630 5.33 32.14 -6.62
C PRO A 630 5.74 33.47 -5.96
N GLN A 631 4.89 33.97 -5.07
CA GLN A 631 5.24 35.04 -4.12
C GLN A 631 6.18 34.47 -3.05
N ILE A 632 7.16 35.27 -2.62
CA ILE A 632 8.21 34.88 -1.67
C ILE A 632 8.00 35.50 -0.30
#